data_AF-A0A7S3IJ49-F1
#
_entry.id   AF-A0A7S3IJ49-F1
#
_cell.length_a   1.000
_cell.length_b   1.000
_cell.length_c   1.000
_cell.angle_alpha   90.00
_cell.angle_beta   90.00
_cell.angle_gamma   90.00
#
_symmetry.space_group_name_H-M   'P 1'
#
loop_
_entity.id
_entity.type
_entity.pdbx_description
1 polymer ?
#
loop_
_entity_poly.entity_id
_entity_poly.type
_entity_poly.pdbx_seq_one_letter_code
_entity_poly.pdbx_strand_id
1 'polypeptide(L)'
;MQAYGAHKSVSPIGFPDSGNGKYAQKFTYKQWYVMACHQRAHMNFVENLPLNLILLLVMGLYYPTITLVYSISAVVGRFLYCALYAKKGAWGRMLGMVMDRVPLISFILYMTIMLAMDLFKNEVSLAVLG
;
A
#
# COMPACT_ATOMS: atom_id res chain seq x y z
N MET A 1 3.74 12.20 21.59
CA MET A 1 3.97 13.39 20.74
C MET A 1 4.47 14.55 21.62
N GLN A 2 5.63 14.38 22.29
CA GLN A 2 6.15 15.33 23.29
C GLN A 2 7.64 15.61 23.02
N ALA A 3 7.99 15.84 21.75
CA ALA A 3 9.34 16.26 21.35
C ALA A 3 9.47 17.78 21.22
N TYR A 4 8.34 18.50 21.19
CA TYR A 4 8.32 19.94 21.30
C TYR A 4 8.00 20.30 22.74
N GLY A 5 8.97 20.90 23.44
CA GLY A 5 8.65 21.70 24.62
C GLY A 5 7.58 22.71 24.24
N ALA A 6 6.61 22.90 25.13
CA ALA A 6 5.57 23.92 24.96
C ALA A 6 6.25 25.24 24.55
N HIS A 7 5.90 25.77 23.37
CA HIS A 7 6.43 27.00 22.78
C HIS A 7 7.89 26.98 22.27
N LYS A 8 8.09 26.50 21.04
CA LYS A 8 8.96 27.18 20.07
C LYS A 8 8.33 27.05 18.68
N SER A 9 7.90 28.19 18.14
CA SER A 9 7.22 28.29 16.84
C SER A 9 8.05 27.60 15.76
N VAL A 10 7.51 26.52 15.21
CA VAL A 10 8.01 25.90 13.97
C VAL A 10 8.06 27.02 12.92
N SER A 11 9.15 27.13 12.16
CA SER A 11 9.23 28.13 11.07
C SER A 11 8.00 27.99 10.18
N PRO A 12 7.20 29.05 9.98
CA PRO A 12 5.92 28.95 9.27
C PRO A 12 6.07 28.58 7.78
N ILE A 13 7.28 28.56 7.25
CA ILE A 13 7.57 28.48 5.80
C ILE A 13 8.46 27.26 5.45
N GLY A 14 8.94 26.48 6.44
CA GLY A 14 9.89 25.38 6.19
C GLY A 14 9.26 23.99 6.24
N PHE A 15 9.50 23.16 5.22
CA PHE A 15 9.20 21.73 5.30
C PHE A 15 10.03 21.12 6.46
N PRO A 16 9.39 20.49 7.46
CA PRO A 16 10.12 19.84 8.55
C PRO A 16 11.00 18.73 7.97
N ASP A 17 12.17 18.51 8.57
CA ASP A 17 13.10 17.54 8.00
C ASP A 17 12.52 16.11 7.95
N SER A 18 13.04 15.31 7.04
CA SER A 18 12.62 13.93 6.82
C SER A 18 13.33 12.93 7.73
N GLY A 19 13.74 13.32 8.93
CA GLY A 19 14.29 12.42 9.95
C GLY A 19 15.81 12.40 10.02
N ASN A 20 16.51 13.11 9.13
CA ASN A 20 17.98 13.24 9.14
C ASN A 20 18.47 14.70 9.19
N GLY A 21 17.57 15.66 9.43
CA GLY A 21 17.92 17.08 9.42
C GLY A 21 18.16 17.67 10.81
N LYS A 22 18.26 19.00 10.84
CA LYS A 22 18.53 19.81 12.04
C LYS A 22 17.48 19.64 13.15
N TYR A 23 16.24 19.31 12.81
CA TYR A 23 15.17 19.10 13.77
C TYR A 23 15.19 17.67 14.32
N ALA A 24 15.52 16.67 13.50
CA ALA A 24 15.63 15.28 13.92
C ALA A 24 16.78 15.03 14.91
N GLN A 25 17.83 15.85 14.88
CA GLN A 25 18.92 15.79 15.88
C GLN A 25 18.45 16.02 17.32
N LYS A 26 17.29 16.64 17.51
CA LYS A 26 16.71 16.89 18.85
C LYS A 26 15.87 15.73 19.36
N PHE A 27 15.60 14.72 18.52
CA PHE A 27 14.80 13.58 18.92
C PHE A 27 15.60 12.62 19.79
N THR A 28 14.92 12.04 20.77
CA THR A 28 15.40 10.81 21.41
C THR A 28 15.38 9.68 20.38
N TYR A 29 16.24 8.67 20.55
CA TYR A 29 16.30 7.51 19.65
C TYR A 29 14.92 6.89 19.40
N LYS A 30 14.10 6.75 20.44
CA LYS A 30 12.74 6.21 20.33
C LYS A 30 11.85 7.07 19.42
N GLN A 31 11.90 8.39 19.55
CA GLN A 31 11.10 9.31 18.73
C GLN A 31 11.56 9.29 17.27
N TRP A 32 12.88 9.32 17.05
CA TRP A 32 13.47 9.20 15.72
C TRP A 32 13.08 7.88 15.04
N TYR A 33 13.19 6.76 15.76
CA TYR A 33 12.83 5.44 15.26
C TYR A 33 11.34 5.35 14.86
N VAL A 34 10.44 5.86 15.71
CA VAL A 34 9.00 5.88 15.41
C VAL A 34 8.70 6.71 14.18
N MET A 35 9.31 7.91 14.06
CA MET A 35 9.16 8.76 12.87
C MET A 35 9.64 8.04 11.59
N ALA A 36 10.80 7.39 11.64
CA ALA A 36 11.33 6.63 10.50
C ALA A 36 10.40 5.46 10.11
N CYS A 37 9.79 4.77 11.08
CA CYS A 37 8.79 3.73 10.80
C CYS A 37 7.54 4.31 10.11
N HIS A 38 7.03 5.46 10.55
CA HIS A 38 5.90 6.13 9.91
C HIS A 38 6.21 6.55 8.47
N GLN A 39 7.39 7.13 8.23
CA GLN A 39 7.82 7.52 6.89
C GLN A 39 7.94 6.31 5.96
N ARG A 40 8.54 5.21 6.43
CA ARG A 40 8.62 3.98 5.64
C ARG A 40 7.24 3.38 5.34
N ALA A 41 6.32 3.42 6.30
CA ALA A 41 4.95 2.98 6.07
C ALA A 41 4.25 3.83 4.99
N HIS A 42 4.40 5.15 5.06
CA HIS A 42 3.82 6.07 4.09
C HIS A 42 4.41 5.90 2.68
N MET A 43 5.74 5.85 2.56
CA MET A 43 6.41 5.63 1.26
C MET A 43 5.97 4.30 0.64
N ASN A 44 5.91 3.24 1.44
CA ASN A 44 5.42 1.95 0.94
C ASN A 44 3.96 2.02 0.47
N PHE A 45 3.11 2.82 1.12
CA PHE A 45 1.75 3.03 0.66
C PHE A 45 1.72 3.77 -0.70
N VAL A 46 2.44 4.88 -0.82
CA VAL A 46 2.49 5.70 -2.04
C VAL A 46 3.03 4.91 -3.23
N GLU A 47 4.06 4.08 -3.03
CA GLU A 47 4.64 3.24 -4.10
C GLU A 47 3.66 2.19 -4.63
N ASN A 48 2.76 1.68 -3.78
CA ASN A 48 1.84 0.61 -4.16
C ASN A 48 0.46 1.11 -4.59
N LEU A 49 0.07 2.31 -4.15
CA LEU A 49 -1.20 2.92 -4.51
C LEU A 49 -1.46 2.97 -6.03
N PRO A 50 -0.55 3.46 -6.89
CA PRO A 50 -0.83 3.55 -8.33
C PRO A 50 -1.03 2.18 -8.98
N LEU A 51 -0.21 1.19 -8.59
CA LEU A 51 -0.34 -0.19 -9.07
C LEU A 51 -1.70 -0.78 -8.68
N ASN A 52 -2.09 -0.66 -7.41
CA ASN A 52 -3.37 -1.18 -6.94
C ASN A 52 -4.55 -0.48 -7.62
N LEU A 53 -4.50 0.84 -7.82
CA LEU A 53 -5.56 1.60 -8.48
C LEU A 53 -5.75 1.19 -9.94
N ILE A 54 -4.66 1.07 -10.71
CA ILE A 54 -4.74 0.63 -12.11
C ILE A 54 -5.33 -0.78 -12.19
N LEU A 55 -4.87 -1.69 -11.33
CA LEU A 55 -5.34 -3.07 -11.30
C LEU A 55 -6.84 -3.14 -10.97
N LEU A 56 -7.30 -2.38 -9.97
CA LEU A 56 -8.69 -2.31 -9.56
C LEU A 56 -9.59 -1.69 -10.63
N LEU A 57 -9.13 -0.62 -11.30
CA LEU A 57 -9.90 0.05 -12.35
C LEU A 57 -10.07 -0.83 -13.58
N VAL A 58 -8.99 -1.44 -14.07
CA VAL A 58 -9.04 -2.29 -15.26
C VAL A 58 -9.84 -3.56 -14.96
N MET A 59 -9.50 -4.27 -13.88
CA MET A 59 -10.14 -5.56 -13.58
C MET A 59 -11.54 -5.41 -13.01
N GLY A 60 -11.85 -4.27 -12.37
CA GLY A 60 -13.20 -3.98 -11.87
C GLY A 60 -14.24 -3.85 -12.98
N LEU A 61 -13.82 -3.50 -14.20
CA LEU A 61 -14.70 -3.43 -15.37
C LEU A 61 -15.08 -4.81 -15.91
N TYR A 62 -14.16 -5.78 -15.89
CA TYR A 62 -14.38 -7.11 -16.46
C TYR A 62 -14.79 -8.17 -15.42
N TYR A 63 -14.25 -8.09 -14.20
CA TYR A 63 -14.45 -9.08 -13.13
C TYR A 63 -14.77 -8.40 -11.79
N PRO A 64 -15.96 -7.77 -11.65
CA PRO A 64 -16.29 -6.89 -10.53
C PRO A 64 -16.33 -7.61 -9.16
N THR A 65 -16.88 -8.83 -9.10
CA THR A 65 -17.06 -9.56 -7.82
C THR A 65 -15.73 -9.91 -7.16
N ILE A 66 -14.76 -10.39 -7.95
CA ILE A 66 -13.45 -10.80 -7.43
C ILE A 66 -12.61 -9.58 -7.10
N THR A 67 -12.74 -8.53 -7.92
CA THR A 67 -12.12 -7.22 -7.67
C THR A 67 -12.61 -6.61 -6.36
N LEU A 68 -13.91 -6.74 -6.04
CA LEU A 68 -14.46 -6.29 -4.76
C LEU A 68 -13.79 -7.00 -3.57
N VAL A 69 -13.70 -8.33 -3.60
CA VAL A 69 -13.06 -9.12 -2.53
C VAL A 69 -11.61 -8.70 -2.34
N TYR A 70 -10.86 -8.57 -3.44
CA TYR A 70 -9.47 -8.12 -3.39
C TYR A 70 -9.37 -6.69 -2.82
N SER A 71 -10.21 -5.76 -3.28
CA SER A 71 -10.17 -4.35 -2.84
C SER A 71 -10.38 -4.20 -1.33
N ILE A 72 -11.30 -4.98 -0.75
CA ILE A 72 -11.55 -5.00 0.70
C ILE A 72 -10.30 -5.51 1.43
N SER A 73 -9.73 -6.62 0.95
CA SER A 73 -8.52 -7.19 1.55
C SER A 73 -7.32 -6.22 1.50
N ALA A 74 -7.16 -5.50 0.38
CA ALA A 74 -6.10 -4.54 0.18
C ALA A 74 -6.26 -3.32 1.11
N VAL A 75 -7.46 -2.76 1.24
CA VAL A 75 -7.72 -1.62 2.14
C VAL A 75 -7.44 -2.00 3.60
N VAL A 76 -7.98 -3.14 4.04
CA VAL A 76 -7.78 -3.63 5.42
C VAL A 76 -6.32 -3.96 5.68
N GLY A 77 -5.66 -4.67 4.76
CA GLY A 77 -4.25 -5.03 4.85
C GLY A 77 -3.35 -3.80 4.95
N ARG A 78 -3.62 -2.74 4.18
CA ARG A 78 -2.87 -1.48 4.21
C ARG A 78 -3.07 -0.69 5.50
N PHE A 79 -4.30 -0.64 6.01
CA PHE A 79 -4.57 -0.01 7.30
C PHE A 79 -3.81 -0.72 8.43
N LEU A 80 -3.87 -2.06 8.46
CA LEU A 80 -3.14 -2.87 9.42
C LEU A 80 -1.62 -2.74 9.27
N TYR A 81 -1.11 -2.70 8.04
CA TYR A 81 0.32 -2.50 7.75
C TYR A 81 0.80 -1.20 8.38
N CYS A 82 0.13 -0.08 8.08
CA CYS A 82 0.55 1.24 8.58
C CYS A 82 0.41 1.35 10.10
N ALA A 83 -0.72 0.90 10.66
CA ALA A 83 -0.97 1.00 12.10
C ALA A 83 -0.02 0.12 12.93
N LEU A 84 0.25 -1.11 12.49
CA LEU A 84 1.12 -2.03 13.21
C LEU A 84 2.60 -1.72 12.99
N TYR A 85 2.98 -1.21 11.82
CA TYR A 85 4.35 -0.78 11.57
C TYR A 85 4.72 0.43 12.46
N ALA A 86 3.79 1.37 12.63
CA ALA A 86 3.94 2.50 13.54
C ALA A 86 4.05 2.08 15.01
N LYS A 87 3.26 1.10 15.45
CA LYS A 87 3.19 0.68 16.87
C LYS A 87 4.27 -0.32 17.28
N LYS A 88 4.59 -1.30 16.43
CA LYS A 88 5.43 -2.46 16.75
C LYS A 88 6.72 -2.52 15.92
N GLY A 89 7.02 -1.50 15.12
CA GLY A 89 8.21 -1.47 14.27
C GLY A 89 8.17 -2.52 13.15
N ALA A 90 9.35 -2.90 12.65
CA ALA A 90 9.49 -3.72 11.44
C ALA A 90 8.73 -5.05 11.46
N TRP A 91 8.66 -5.72 12.60
CA TRP A 91 7.92 -6.98 12.74
C TRP A 91 6.40 -6.78 12.70
N GLY A 92 5.89 -5.64 13.19
CA GLY A 92 4.47 -5.33 13.20
C GLY A 92 3.82 -5.28 11.81
N ARG A 93 4.59 -4.86 10.80
CA ARG A 93 4.09 -4.68 9.43
C ARG A 93 3.73 -6.01 8.73
N MET A 94 4.25 -7.14 9.23
CA MET A 94 4.13 -8.45 8.57
C MET A 94 2.68 -8.91 8.42
N LEU A 95 1.83 -8.67 9.43
CA LEU A 95 0.43 -9.07 9.36
C LEU A 95 -0.29 -8.36 8.21
N GLY A 96 -0.19 -7.03 8.15
CA GLY A 96 -0.78 -6.24 7.07
C GLY A 96 -0.14 -6.55 5.72
N MET A 97 1.15 -6.89 5.70
CA MET A 97 1.85 -7.30 4.48
C MET A 97 1.26 -8.59 3.91
N VAL A 98 1.09 -9.62 4.74
CA VAL A 98 0.55 -10.91 4.29
C VAL A 98 -0.89 -10.76 3.82
N MET A 99 -1.71 -9.99 4.56
CA MET A 99 -3.11 -9.72 4.21
C MET A 99 -3.27 -8.89 2.92
N ASP A 100 -2.27 -8.12 2.51
CA ASP A 100 -2.28 -7.36 1.26
C ASP A 100 -1.62 -8.13 0.09
N ARG A 101 -0.46 -8.76 0.35
CA ARG A 101 0.38 -9.35 -0.70
C ARG A 101 -0.07 -10.72 -1.17
N VAL A 102 -0.56 -11.57 -0.26
CA VAL A 102 -1.05 -12.90 -0.66
C VAL A 102 -2.29 -12.75 -1.54
N PRO A 103 -3.30 -11.91 -1.18
CA PRO A 103 -4.42 -11.65 -2.07
C PRO A 103 -4.05 -10.97 -3.38
N LEU A 104 -3.05 -10.07 -3.39
CA LEU A 104 -2.60 -9.44 -4.64
C LEU A 104 -2.02 -10.48 -5.61
N ILE A 105 -1.16 -11.38 -5.14
CA ILE A 105 -0.56 -12.42 -5.99
C ILE A 105 -1.62 -13.38 -6.50
N SER A 106 -2.54 -13.84 -5.64
CA SER A 106 -3.63 -14.72 -6.06
C SER A 106 -4.58 -14.02 -7.04
N PHE A 107 -4.86 -12.74 -6.84
CA PHE A 107 -5.68 -11.93 -7.72
C PHE A 107 -5.05 -11.77 -9.11
N ILE A 108 -3.75 -11.42 -9.18
CA ILE A 108 -3.04 -11.32 -10.46
C ILE A 108 -3.05 -12.66 -11.21
N LEU A 109 -2.71 -13.76 -10.52
CA LEU A 109 -2.70 -15.09 -11.13
C LEU A 109 -4.07 -15.46 -11.70
N TYR A 110 -5.12 -15.29 -10.89
CA TYR A 110 -6.49 -15.58 -11.32
C TYR A 110 -6.88 -14.76 -12.56
N MET A 111 -6.59 -13.46 -12.57
CA MET A 111 -6.94 -12.57 -13.67
C MET A 111 -6.18 -12.91 -14.95
N THR A 112 -4.90 -13.26 -14.86
CA THR A 112 -4.12 -13.67 -16.03
C THR A 112 -4.66 -14.94 -16.68
N ILE A 113 -5.12 -15.91 -15.87
CA ILE A 113 -5.71 -17.16 -16.38
C ILE A 113 -7.05 -16.87 -17.08
N MET A 114 -7.93 -16.09 -16.45
CA MET A 114 -9.25 -15.78 -17.01
C MET A 114 -9.13 -14.98 -18.32
N LEU A 115 -8.23 -13.99 -18.36
CA LEU A 115 -7.97 -13.23 -19.58
C LEU A 115 -7.46 -14.12 -20.71
N ALA A 116 -6.56 -15.06 -20.42
CA ALA A 116 -6.07 -16.01 -21.42
C ALA A 116 -7.19 -16.90 -21.97
N MET A 117 -8.05 -17.43 -21.08
CA MET A 117 -9.20 -18.25 -21.50
C MET A 117 -10.18 -17.48 -22.39
N ASP A 118 -10.46 -16.23 -22.06
CA ASP A 118 -11.39 -15.39 -22.83
C ASP A 118 -10.80 -15.01 -24.20
N LEU A 119 -9.47 -14.82 -24.28
CA LEU A 119 -8.79 -14.65 -25.57
C LEU A 119 -8.95 -15.90 -26.46
N PHE A 120 -8.69 -17.10 -25.92
CA PHE A 120 -8.82 -18.34 -26.69
C PHE A 120 -10.26 -18.59 -27.18
N LYS A 121 -11.27 -18.30 -26.36
CA LYS A 121 -12.68 -18.43 -26.78
C LYS A 121 -13.03 -17.50 -27.94
N ASN A 122 -12.51 -16.27 -27.92
CA ASN A 122 -12.77 -15.30 -28.97
C ASN A 122 -12.15 -15.73 -30.30
N GLU A 123 -10.90 -16.22 -30.30
CA GLU A 123 -10.23 -16.74 -31.50
C GLU A 123 -11.01 -17.93 -32.11
N VAL A 124 -11.45 -18.88 -31.28
CA VAL A 124 -12.23 -20.04 -31.75
C VAL A 124 -13.59 -19.62 -32.30
N SER A 125 -14.27 -18.67 -31.66
CA SER A 125 -15.57 -18.16 -32.13
C SER A 125 -15.45 -17.50 -33.52
N LEU A 126 -14.40 -16.71 -33.74
CA LEU A 126 -14.14 -16.08 -35.04
C LEU A 126 -13.79 -17.12 -36.12
N ALA A 127 -13.06 -18.17 -35.78
CA ALA A 127 -12.71 -19.25 -36.70
C ALA A 127 -13.90 -20.14 -37.10
N VAL A 128 -14.96 -20.21 -36.28
CA VAL A 128 -16.18 -20.99 -36.57
C VAL A 128 -17.22 -20.19 -37.36
N LEU A 129 -17.17 -18.85 -37.28
CA LEU A 129 -18.12 -17.95 -37.94
C LEU A 129 -17.64 -17.39 -39.30
N GLY A 130 -16.36 -17.59 -39.65
CA GLY A 130 -15.77 -17.23 -40.95
C GLY A 130 -15.71 -18.42 -41.90
#